data_AF-A0A9P9AF02-F1
#
_entry.id   AF-A0A9P9AF02-F1
#
_cell.length_a   1.000
_cell.length_b   1.000
_cell.length_c   1.000
_cell.angle_alpha   90.00
_cell.angle_beta   90.00
_cell.angle_gamma   90.00
#
_symmetry.space_group_name_H-M   'P 1'
#
loop_
_entity.id
_entity.type
_entity.pdbx_description
1 polymer ?
#
loop_
_entity_poly.entity_id
_entity_poly.type
_entity_poly.pdbx_seq_one_letter_code
_entity_poly.pdbx_strand_id
1 'polypeptide(L)'
;MPRWVFNHTKGAFTREDKQKLAQGMSNIYTTYGVAPFLAHVQFFEMEPDDFWSGGEPAHPSSTITIYHAAANIRNKDEGEQFLKALDSVVRPVLKPKGITWESNIYETPRDNWRVQGMKAPDFNTEMNDRWVKNNAFSAEDEEQILRELGYFVCRIS
;
A
#
# COMPACT_ATOMS: atom_id res chain seq x y z
N MET A 1 -5.28 -2.04 2.50
CA MET A 1 -4.60 -2.64 1.33
C MET A 1 -4.81 -1.76 0.12
N PRO A 2 -3.99 -0.72 0.08
CA PRO A 2 -2.84 -0.78 -0.80
C PRO A 2 -1.61 -1.26 -0.05
N ARG A 3 -0.79 -2.09 -0.72
CA ARG A 3 0.53 -2.48 -0.23
C ARG A 3 1.54 -2.31 -1.35
N TRP A 4 2.58 -1.50 -1.13
CA TRP A 4 3.72 -1.39 -2.03
C TRP A 4 4.89 -2.18 -1.46
N VAL A 5 5.47 -3.03 -2.29
CA VAL A 5 6.62 -3.85 -1.94
C VAL A 5 7.78 -3.46 -2.84
N PHE A 6 8.84 -2.93 -2.23
CA PHE A 6 10.09 -2.62 -2.91
C PHE A 6 11.05 -3.76 -2.66
N ASN A 7 11.29 -4.60 -3.68
CA ASN A 7 12.44 -5.49 -3.66
C ASN A 7 13.59 -4.73 -4.32
N HIS A 8 14.73 -4.60 -3.64
CA HIS A 8 15.79 -3.72 -4.10
C HIS A 8 17.18 -4.26 -3.79
N THR A 9 18.17 -3.86 -4.58
CA THR A 9 19.58 -4.15 -4.31
C THR A 9 20.02 -3.52 -2.99
N LYS A 10 20.99 -4.14 -2.33
CA LYS A 10 21.61 -3.64 -1.10
C LYS A 10 22.05 -2.19 -1.19
N GLY A 11 21.69 -1.40 -0.18
CA GLY A 11 22.07 0.01 -0.08
C GLY A 11 21.32 0.98 -0.99
N ALA A 12 20.29 0.53 -1.73
CA ALA A 12 19.52 1.40 -2.62
C ALA A 12 18.79 2.55 -1.87
N PHE A 13 18.25 2.28 -0.69
CA PHE A 13 17.41 3.23 0.05
C PHE A 13 17.95 3.52 1.45
N THR A 14 18.12 4.80 1.77
CA THR A 14 18.33 5.28 3.14
C THR A 14 17.01 5.26 3.93
N ARG A 15 17.08 5.49 5.25
CA ARG A 15 15.88 5.67 6.08
C ARG A 15 15.01 6.83 5.60
N GLU A 16 15.61 7.93 5.17
CA GLU A 16 14.90 9.11 4.67
C GLU A 16 14.19 8.82 3.34
N ASP A 17 14.83 8.08 2.44
CA ASP A 17 14.22 7.63 1.19
C ASP A 17 12.98 6.78 1.45
N LYS A 18 13.10 5.80 2.36
CA LYS A 18 12.00 4.93 2.78
C LYS A 18 10.82 5.74 3.36
N GLN A 19 11.12 6.75 4.18
CA GLN A 19 10.10 7.64 4.74
C GLN A 19 9.41 8.49 3.67
N LYS A 20 10.17 9.08 2.73
CA LYS A 20 9.60 9.86 1.62
C LYS A 20 8.67 9.03 0.74
N LEU A 21 9.10 7.82 0.38
CA LEU A 21 8.29 6.88 -0.41
C LEU A 21 7.03 6.46 0.34
N ALA A 22 7.14 6.13 1.63
CA ALA A 22 5.99 5.76 2.45
C ALA A 22 4.97 6.88 2.60
N GLN A 23 5.43 8.12 2.84
CA GLN A 23 4.55 9.27 2.95
C GLN A 23 3.88 9.62 1.61
N GLY A 24 4.66 9.63 0.51
CA GLY A 24 4.13 9.89 -0.82
C GLY A 24 3.08 8.86 -1.22
N MET A 25 3.36 7.57 -1.00
CA MET A 25 2.42 6.47 -1.22
C MET A 25 1.14 6.68 -0.41
N SER A 26 1.26 6.92 0.90
CA SER A 26 0.10 7.13 1.77
C SER A 26 -0.76 8.31 1.30
N ASN A 27 -0.13 9.41 0.89
CA ASN A 27 -0.85 10.60 0.41
C ASN A 27 -1.67 10.31 -0.84
N ILE A 28 -1.18 9.48 -1.77
CA ILE A 28 -1.93 9.08 -2.97
C ILE A 28 -3.25 8.43 -2.55
N TYR A 29 -3.25 7.49 -1.62
CA TYR A 29 -4.47 6.75 -1.29
C TYR A 29 -5.45 7.52 -0.39
N THR A 30 -4.95 8.46 0.41
CA THR A 30 -5.82 9.36 1.17
C THR A 30 -6.70 10.20 0.24
N THR A 31 -6.24 10.58 -0.96
CA THR A 31 -7.10 11.30 -1.93
C THR A 31 -8.23 10.43 -2.50
N TYR A 32 -8.11 9.10 -2.41
CA TYR A 32 -9.14 8.13 -2.76
C TYR A 32 -9.98 7.69 -1.55
N GLY A 33 -9.84 8.36 -0.39
CA GLY A 33 -10.65 8.07 0.81
C GLY A 33 -10.23 6.80 1.55
N VAL A 34 -9.02 6.29 1.31
CA VAL A 34 -8.45 5.18 2.09
C VAL A 34 -7.79 5.74 3.34
N ALA A 35 -8.11 5.19 4.52
CA ALA A 35 -7.46 5.60 5.75
C ALA A 35 -5.95 5.31 5.73
N PRO A 36 -5.06 6.26 6.13
CA PRO A 36 -3.62 6.11 5.95
C PRO A 36 -3.01 4.85 6.59
N PHE A 37 -3.51 4.42 7.76
CA PHE A 37 -3.03 3.23 8.47
C PHE A 37 -3.27 1.92 7.71
N LEU A 38 -4.13 1.93 6.69
CA LEU A 38 -4.41 0.79 5.81
C LEU A 38 -3.47 0.73 4.59
N ALA A 39 -2.58 1.71 4.45
CA ALA A 39 -1.61 1.83 3.38
C ALA A 39 -0.23 1.40 3.88
N HIS A 40 0.31 0.33 3.30
CA HIS A 40 1.56 -0.28 3.77
C HIS A 40 2.66 -0.18 2.71
N VAL A 41 3.87 0.21 3.13
CA VAL A 41 5.09 0.05 2.30
C VAL A 41 6.04 -0.92 2.99
N GLN A 42 6.61 -1.83 2.22
CA GLN A 42 7.61 -2.80 2.68
C GLN A 42 8.85 -2.69 1.79
N PHE A 43 10.02 -2.77 2.42
CA PHE A 43 11.31 -2.71 1.74
C PHE A 43 12.08 -4.00 2.04
N PHE A 44 12.29 -4.81 1.01
CA PHE A 44 13.09 -6.03 1.07
C PHE A 44 14.41 -5.79 0.35
N GLU A 45 15.48 -5.78 1.13
CA GLU A 45 16.83 -5.65 0.62
C GLU A 45 17.34 -7.03 0.21
N MET A 46 17.87 -7.12 -1.02
CA MET A 46 18.49 -8.32 -1.58
C MET A 46 20.01 -8.16 -1.60
N GLU A 47 20.73 -9.23 -1.26
CA GLU A 47 22.17 -9.27 -1.41
C GLU A 47 22.56 -9.19 -2.91
N PRO A 48 23.81 -8.80 -3.23
CA PRO A 48 24.23 -8.60 -4.63
C PRO A 48 23.98 -9.80 -5.56
N ASP A 49 24.06 -11.03 -5.04
CA ASP A 49 23.90 -12.26 -5.81
C ASP A 49 22.47 -12.82 -5.80
N ASP A 50 21.49 -12.08 -5.26
CA ASP A 50 20.07 -12.49 -5.20
C ASP A 50 19.18 -11.69 -6.16
N PHE A 51 19.71 -10.60 -6.74
CA PHE A 51 18.97 -9.76 -7.68
C PHE A 51 19.65 -9.78 -9.05
N TRP A 52 19.03 -10.51 -9.99
CA TRP A 52 19.53 -10.66 -11.35
C TRP A 52 18.60 -9.96 -12.34
N SER A 53 19.17 -9.35 -13.38
CA SER A 53 18.43 -8.68 -14.45
C SER A 53 19.07 -9.00 -15.79
N GLY A 54 18.29 -9.60 -16.70
CA GLY A 54 18.82 -10.03 -18.00
C GLY A 54 19.88 -11.13 -17.93
N GLY A 55 19.99 -11.86 -16.80
CA GLY A 55 21.01 -12.89 -16.60
C GLY A 55 22.29 -12.41 -15.94
N GLU A 56 22.40 -11.12 -15.59
CA GLU A 56 23.57 -10.53 -14.92
C GLU A 56 23.19 -9.99 -13.54
N PRO A 57 24.14 -9.86 -12.60
CA PRO A 57 23.90 -9.17 -11.33
C PRO A 57 23.34 -7.77 -11.58
N ALA A 58 22.28 -7.41 -10.87
CA ALA A 58 21.65 -6.13 -11.07
C ALA A 58 22.56 -4.98 -10.61
N HIS A 59 22.68 -3.95 -11.45
CA HIS A 59 23.05 -2.60 -11.00
C HIS A 59 22.04 -2.09 -9.95
N PRO A 60 22.27 -0.96 -9.27
CA PRO A 60 21.28 -0.40 -8.33
C PRO A 60 19.86 -0.41 -8.91
N SER A 61 19.01 -1.29 -8.39
CA SER A 61 17.71 -1.64 -9.01
C SER A 61 16.64 -1.86 -7.95
N SER A 62 15.38 -1.62 -8.33
CA SER A 62 14.22 -1.98 -7.53
C SER A 62 13.05 -2.47 -8.39
N THR A 63 12.45 -3.61 -8.05
CA THR A 63 11.09 -3.93 -8.51
C THR A 63 10.08 -3.45 -7.49
N ILE A 64 8.95 -2.95 -7.97
CA ILE A 64 7.88 -2.37 -7.15
C ILE A 64 6.59 -3.15 -7.43
N THR A 65 6.18 -3.96 -6.47
CA THR A 65 4.92 -4.70 -6.55
C THR A 65 3.84 -3.96 -5.78
N ILE A 66 2.76 -3.61 -6.47
CA ILE A 66 1.63 -2.87 -5.91
C ILE A 66 0.45 -3.81 -5.79
N TYR A 67 -0.08 -3.98 -4.59
CA TYR A 67 -1.28 -4.78 -4.34
C TYR A 67 -2.45 -3.89 -3.98
N HIS A 68 -3.55 -4.01 -4.72
CA HIS A 68 -4.83 -3.37 -4.41
C HIS A 68 -5.86 -4.41 -3.98
N ALA A 69 -6.56 -4.09 -2.90
CA ALA A 69 -7.75 -4.83 -2.46
C ALA A 69 -8.86 -3.90 -1.95
N ALA A 70 -8.51 -2.70 -1.48
CA ALA A 70 -9.49 -1.73 -1.03
C ALA A 70 -10.38 -1.24 -2.19
N ALA A 71 -9.79 -0.95 -3.35
CA ALA A 71 -10.48 -0.59 -4.58
C ALA A 71 -9.60 -1.00 -5.77
N ASN A 72 -10.24 -1.40 -6.88
CA ASN A 72 -9.55 -1.73 -8.12
C ASN A 72 -9.67 -0.57 -9.12
N ILE A 73 -8.70 -0.47 -10.02
CA ILE A 73 -8.68 0.43 -11.17
C ILE A 73 -9.81 0.03 -12.12
N ARG A 74 -10.74 0.95 -12.38
CA ARG A 74 -11.98 0.63 -13.12
C ARG A 74 -11.82 0.75 -14.63
N ASN A 75 -10.87 1.57 -15.09
CA ASN A 75 -10.64 1.83 -16.50
C ASN A 75 -9.21 2.31 -16.76
N LYS A 76 -8.87 2.40 -18.04
CA LYS A 76 -7.54 2.81 -18.49
C LYS A 76 -7.15 4.22 -18.00
N ASP A 77 -8.06 5.18 -18.04
CA ASP A 77 -7.74 6.57 -17.68
C ASP A 77 -7.42 6.70 -16.19
N GLU A 78 -8.17 6.01 -15.32
CA GLU A 78 -7.89 5.90 -13.90
C GLU A 78 -6.53 5.23 -13.65
N GLY A 79 -6.21 4.17 -14.40
CA GLY A 79 -4.90 3.51 -14.33
C GLY A 79 -3.75 4.44 -14.71
N GLU A 80 -3.89 5.19 -15.80
CA GLU A 80 -2.89 6.18 -16.23
C GLU A 80 -2.71 7.30 -15.20
N GLN A 81 -3.79 7.77 -14.57
CA GLN A 81 -3.71 8.77 -13.50
C GLN A 81 -2.99 8.22 -12.28
N PHE A 82 -3.29 6.98 -11.87
CA PHE A 82 -2.62 6.32 -10.76
C PHE A 82 -1.11 6.13 -11.05
N LEU A 83 -0.74 5.68 -12.24
CA LEU A 83 0.66 5.50 -12.62
C LEU A 83 1.43 6.82 -12.64
N LYS A 84 0.81 7.93 -13.07
CA LYS A 84 1.40 9.27 -12.94
C LYS A 84 1.60 9.69 -11.48
N ALA A 85 0.64 9.36 -10.61
CA ALA A 85 0.75 9.63 -9.18
C ALA A 85 1.89 8.82 -8.55
N LEU A 86 1.99 7.52 -8.88
CA LEU A 86 3.11 6.65 -8.51
C LEU A 86 4.46 7.26 -8.95
N ASP A 87 4.56 7.66 -10.21
CA ASP A 87 5.78 8.26 -10.76
C ASP A 87 6.18 9.55 -10.05
N SER A 88 5.21 10.37 -9.64
CA SER A 88 5.48 11.61 -8.89
C SER A 88 6.10 11.35 -7.52
N VAL A 89 5.90 10.15 -6.95
CA VAL A 89 6.49 9.72 -5.67
C VAL A 89 7.82 9.01 -5.86
N VAL A 90 7.89 8.07 -6.81
CA VAL A 90 9.04 7.17 -6.97
C VAL A 90 10.20 7.87 -7.69
N ARG A 91 9.92 8.60 -8.78
CA ARG A 91 10.97 9.19 -9.63
C ARG A 91 11.90 10.14 -8.87
N PRO A 92 11.40 11.06 -8.02
CA PRO A 92 12.28 11.98 -7.29
C PRO A 92 13.24 11.29 -6.32
N VAL A 93 12.94 10.07 -5.88
CA VAL A 93 13.79 9.31 -4.95
C VAL A 93 14.78 8.43 -5.72
N LEU A 94 14.29 7.66 -6.71
CA LEU A 94 15.10 6.64 -7.38
C LEU A 94 16.02 7.23 -8.45
N LYS A 95 15.51 8.19 -9.26
CA LYS A 95 16.24 8.70 -10.42
C LYS A 95 17.55 9.42 -10.06
N PRO A 96 17.62 10.31 -9.05
CA PRO A 96 18.87 10.99 -8.68
C PRO A 96 19.95 10.04 -8.17
N LYS A 97 19.57 8.85 -7.71
CA LYS A 97 20.47 7.81 -7.21
C LYS A 97 20.94 6.84 -8.31
N GLY A 98 20.49 7.04 -9.55
CA GLY A 98 20.78 6.13 -10.65
C GLY A 98 20.12 4.75 -10.50
N ILE A 99 19.12 4.62 -9.63
CA ILE A 99 18.39 3.37 -9.43
C ILE A 99 17.46 3.17 -10.62
N THR A 100 17.51 2.00 -11.25
CA THR A 100 16.52 1.58 -12.25
C THR A 100 15.33 0.92 -11.55
N TRP A 101 14.14 1.03 -12.12
CA TRP A 101 12.97 0.38 -11.53
C TRP A 101 11.94 -0.07 -12.54
N GLU A 102 11.16 -1.05 -12.11
CA GLU A 102 9.97 -1.55 -12.79
C GLU A 102 8.85 -1.67 -11.76
N SER A 103 7.61 -1.38 -12.17
CA SER A 103 6.44 -1.48 -11.29
C SER A 103 5.29 -2.21 -11.96
N ASN A 104 4.57 -3.04 -11.20
CA ASN A 104 3.35 -3.68 -11.65
C ASN A 104 2.27 -3.71 -10.56
N ILE A 105 1.00 -3.73 -10.98
CA ILE A 105 -0.18 -3.68 -10.10
C ILE A 105 -0.90 -5.04 -10.15
N TYR A 106 -1.22 -5.56 -8.97
CA TYR A 106 -1.98 -6.79 -8.78
C TYR A 106 -3.21 -6.49 -7.95
N GLU A 107 -4.37 -6.86 -8.47
CA GLU A 107 -5.66 -6.55 -7.86
C GLU A 107 -6.34 -7.82 -7.38
N THR A 108 -7.04 -7.73 -6.26
CA THR A 108 -7.75 -8.86 -5.65
C THR A 108 -9.16 -8.45 -5.29
N PRO A 109 -10.12 -9.40 -5.22
CA PRO A 109 -11.46 -9.09 -4.77
C PRO A 109 -11.45 -8.50 -3.35
N ARG A 110 -12.10 -7.36 -3.16
CA ARG A 110 -12.22 -6.67 -1.87
C ARG A 110 -12.79 -7.57 -0.78
N ASP A 111 -13.71 -8.46 -1.13
CA ASP A 111 -14.36 -9.38 -0.19
C ASP A 111 -13.41 -10.40 0.45
N ASN A 112 -12.21 -10.59 -0.11
CA ASN A 112 -11.16 -11.44 0.46
C ASN A 112 -10.24 -10.71 1.43
N TRP A 113 -10.38 -9.39 1.58
CA TRP A 113 -9.54 -8.58 2.45
C TRP A 113 -10.17 -8.38 3.83
N ARG A 114 -9.35 -8.53 4.88
CA ARG A 114 -9.72 -8.25 6.27
C ARG A 114 -8.67 -7.36 6.95
N VAL A 115 -9.12 -6.59 7.94
CA VAL A 115 -8.29 -5.78 8.84
C VAL A 115 -8.58 -6.29 10.25
N GLN A 116 -7.60 -6.93 10.91
CA GLN A 116 -7.82 -7.61 12.21
C GLN A 116 -9.07 -8.52 12.22
N GLY A 117 -9.32 -9.25 11.12
CA GLY A 117 -10.50 -10.11 10.98
C GLY A 117 -11.80 -9.39 10.56
N MET A 118 -11.84 -8.06 10.63
CA MET A 118 -12.98 -7.23 10.22
C MET A 118 -13.04 -7.03 8.70
N LYS A 119 -14.26 -6.87 8.16
CA LYS A 119 -14.45 -6.28 6.82
C LYS A 119 -14.21 -4.77 6.94
N ALA A 120 -13.34 -4.21 6.10
CA ALA A 120 -13.14 -2.77 6.07
C ALA A 120 -14.46 -2.06 5.66
N PRO A 121 -14.83 -0.93 6.30
CA PRO A 121 -16.05 -0.19 5.98
C PRO A 121 -16.11 0.20 4.50
N ASP A 122 -17.31 0.24 3.93
CA ASP A 122 -17.50 0.72 2.57
C ASP A 122 -17.11 2.20 2.44
N PHE A 123 -16.61 2.59 1.27
CA PHE A 123 -16.36 4.00 0.96
C PHE A 123 -17.65 4.81 1.07
N ASN A 124 -17.53 6.09 1.43
CA ASN A 124 -18.65 7.01 1.62
C ASN A 124 -19.60 6.60 2.77
N THR A 125 -19.09 5.89 3.78
CA THR A 125 -19.78 5.63 5.05
C THR A 125 -19.19 6.51 6.16
N GLU A 126 -20.01 6.88 7.14
CA GLU A 126 -19.54 7.66 8.30
C GLU A 126 -18.39 6.96 9.04
N MET A 127 -18.40 5.63 9.09
CA MET A 127 -17.33 4.85 9.70
C MET A 127 -16.02 4.97 8.94
N ASN A 128 -16.05 4.89 7.60
CA ASN A 128 -14.86 5.13 6.79
C ASN A 128 -14.33 6.56 6.99
N ASP A 129 -15.20 7.56 7.05
CA ASP A 129 -14.79 8.95 7.27
C ASP A 129 -14.12 9.13 8.64
N ARG A 130 -14.63 8.47 9.68
CA ARG A 130 -13.97 8.42 11.00
C ARG A 130 -12.59 7.76 10.90
N TRP A 131 -12.47 6.64 10.22
CA TRP A 131 -11.19 5.93 10.05
C TRP A 131 -10.16 6.77 9.31
N VAL A 132 -10.57 7.47 8.25
CA VAL A 132 -9.70 8.39 7.49
C VAL A 132 -9.25 9.55 8.36
N LYS A 133 -10.19 10.21 9.06
CA LYS A 133 -9.92 11.37 9.90
C LYS A 133 -9.00 11.04 11.08
N ASN A 134 -9.27 9.94 11.76
CA ASN A 134 -8.54 9.56 12.98
C ASN A 134 -7.26 8.77 12.67
N ASN A 135 -7.09 8.33 11.43
CA ASN A 135 -6.02 7.42 11.02
C ASN A 135 -5.94 6.15 11.91
N ALA A 136 -7.09 5.68 12.37
CA ALA A 136 -7.25 4.53 13.24
C ALA A 136 -8.73 4.13 13.27
N PHE A 137 -9.02 2.92 13.72
CA PHE A 137 -10.36 2.49 14.10
C PHE A 137 -10.47 2.39 15.62
N SER A 138 -11.69 2.56 16.16
CA SER A 138 -11.94 2.39 17.59
C SER A 138 -12.35 0.95 17.92
N ALA A 139 -12.28 0.57 19.20
CA ALA A 139 -12.82 -0.70 19.67
C ALA A 139 -14.34 -0.82 19.42
N GLU A 140 -15.07 0.30 19.44
CA GLU A 140 -16.50 0.35 19.11
C GLU A 140 -16.75 0.06 17.62
N ASP A 141 -15.93 0.63 16.72
CA ASP A 141 -16.01 0.33 15.30
C ASP A 141 -15.76 -1.17 15.06
N GLU A 142 -14.77 -1.75 15.75
CA GLU A 142 -14.46 -3.19 15.67
C GLU A 142 -15.62 -4.06 16.15
N GLU A 143 -16.14 -3.79 17.34
CA GLU A 143 -17.27 -4.53 17.89
C GLU A 143 -18.50 -4.44 16.97
N GLN A 144 -18.80 -3.26 16.42
CA GLN A 144 -19.90 -3.07 15.50
C GLN A 144 -19.74 -3.95 14.25
N ILE A 145 -18.59 -3.88 13.57
CA ILE A 145 -18.34 -4.65 12.33
C ILE A 145 -18.41 -6.16 12.62
N LEU A 146 -17.82 -6.62 13.71
CA LEU A 146 -17.84 -8.04 14.07
C LEU A 146 -19.27 -8.54 14.34
N ARG A 147 -20.12 -7.73 15.00
CA ARG A 147 -21.54 -8.05 15.21
C ARG A 147 -22.29 -8.15 13.88
N GLU A 148 -22.06 -7.23 12.95
CA GLU A 148 -22.69 -7.25 11.61
C GLU A 148 -22.28 -8.48 10.79
N LEU A 149 -21.07 -8.99 10.99
CA LEU A 149 -20.58 -10.23 10.37
C LEU A 149 -21.06 -11.51 11.08
N GLY A 150 -21.84 -11.39 12.16
CA GLY A 150 -22.39 -12.52 12.90
C GLY A 150 -21.41 -13.18 13.89
N TYR A 151 -20.29 -12.54 14.23
CA TYR A 151 -19.42 -13.02 15.30
C TYR A 151 -20.09 -12.81 16.67
N PHE A 152 -20.00 -13.82 17.54
CA PHE A 152 -20.38 -13.67 18.94
C PHE A 152 -19.35 -12.80 19.67
N VAL A 153 -19.59 -11.49 19.75
CA VAL A 153 -18.75 -10.61 20.56
C VAL A 153 -19.08 -10.85 22.03
N CYS A 154 -18.30 -11.72 22.67
CA CYS A 154 -18.38 -11.95 24.11
C CYS A 154 -17.99 -10.64 24.78
N ARG A 155 -18.89 -10.01 25.54
CA ARG A 155 -18.51 -8.90 26.42
C ARG A 155 -17.53 -9.47 27.44
N ILE A 156 -16.26 -9.14 27.29
CA ILE A 156 -15.31 -9.32 28.39
C ILE A 156 -15.72 -8.28 29.43
N SER A 157 -16.38 -8.77 30.48
CA SER A 157 -16.80 -8.02 31.67
C SER A 157 -15.62 -7.39 32.38
#